data_AF-A0A1J4JHA2-F1
#
_entry.id   AF-A0A1J4JHA2-F1
#
_cell.length_a   1.000
_cell.length_b   1.000
_cell.length_c   1.000
_cell.angle_alpha   90.00
_cell.angle_beta   90.00
_cell.angle_gamma   90.00
#
_symmetry.space_group_name_H-M   'P 1'
#
loop_
_entity.id
_entity.type
_entity.pdbx_description
1 polymer ?
#
loop_
_entity_poly.entity_id
_entity_poly.type
_entity_poly.pdbx_seq_one_letter_code
_entity_poly.pdbx_strand_id
1 'polypeptide(L)'
;MFLSLLALGFAAQHRPAVATRFTKKIALPKNYDNGFGCDMCRKVVDYIEKLMKDATVESEIIKLAEQLCETFPAPYSSLCDSLVEQYVPLIMQWIEEGLESLDVCSKIGLCSTQGKKTVRLPKKYVPNTPEGCETCKRWFGWALEKLEEITYEALWMLIFEECPKVPYLKYFCEVINEENLDTFYSLLKSSLPPEQCCEWVKAC
;
A
#
# COMPACT_ATOMS: atom_id res chain seq x y z
N MET A 1 -9.27 44.95 -42.32
CA MET A 1 -8.20 43.94 -42.35
C MET A 1 -7.98 43.51 -40.90
N PHE A 2 -8.82 42.65 -40.32
CA PHE A 2 -8.66 41.18 -40.28
C PHE A 2 -7.22 40.74 -40.10
N LEU A 3 -6.91 40.21 -38.91
CA LEU A 3 -5.99 39.10 -38.57
C LEU A 3 -5.92 39.02 -37.01
N SER A 4 -6.89 38.44 -36.30
CA SER A 4 -6.91 37.03 -35.83
C SER A 4 -5.60 36.51 -35.25
N LEU A 5 -5.57 36.15 -33.96
CA LEU A 5 -5.38 34.76 -33.47
C LEU A 5 -5.13 34.72 -31.93
N LEU A 6 -6.09 34.08 -31.25
CA LEU A 6 -5.93 33.12 -30.14
C LEU A 6 -5.01 33.48 -28.95
N ALA A 7 -5.64 33.97 -27.87
CA ALA A 7 -5.26 33.58 -26.52
C ALA A 7 -6.51 33.06 -25.81
N LEU A 8 -6.92 31.83 -26.16
CA LEU A 8 -7.68 30.97 -25.24
C LEU A 8 -6.72 30.58 -24.13
N GLY A 9 -6.50 31.51 -23.19
CA GLY A 9 -5.89 31.22 -21.91
C GLY A 9 -6.85 30.33 -21.15
N PHE A 10 -6.52 29.04 -21.11
CA PHE A 10 -7.20 27.99 -20.38
C PHE A 10 -7.70 28.53 -19.03
N ALA A 11 -9.01 28.48 -18.86
CA ALA A 11 -9.60 28.47 -17.53
C ALA A 11 -8.86 27.36 -16.77
N ALA A 12 -7.97 27.76 -15.85
CA ALA A 12 -7.37 26.82 -14.93
C ALA A 12 -8.54 26.16 -14.23
N GLN A 13 -8.72 24.87 -14.52
CA GLN A 13 -9.63 23.99 -13.83
C GLN A 13 -9.35 24.22 -12.34
N HIS A 14 -10.22 24.99 -11.68
CA HIS A 14 -10.32 24.96 -10.24
C HIS A 14 -10.62 23.50 -9.93
N ARG A 15 -9.60 22.71 -9.55
CA ARG A 15 -9.83 21.53 -8.73
C ARG A 15 -10.50 22.10 -7.47
N PRO A 16 -11.79 21.85 -7.20
CA PRO A 16 -12.24 22.05 -5.85
C PRO A 16 -11.42 21.06 -5.03
N ALA A 17 -10.61 21.58 -4.10
CA ALA A 17 -10.15 20.75 -3.00
C ALA A 17 -11.43 20.19 -2.37
N VAL A 18 -11.62 18.87 -2.43
CA VAL A 18 -12.74 18.18 -1.80
C VAL A 18 -12.53 18.32 -0.29
N ALA A 19 -12.94 19.48 0.22
CA ALA A 19 -12.99 19.81 1.63
C ALA A 19 -14.35 19.39 2.18
N THR A 20 -14.64 18.08 2.13
CA THR A 20 -15.82 17.54 2.81
C THR A 20 -15.35 16.79 4.05
N ARG A 21 -15.75 17.32 5.21
CA ARG A 21 -15.70 16.67 6.51
C ARG A 21 -16.30 15.25 6.40
N PHE A 22 -15.46 14.22 6.31
CA PHE A 22 -15.86 12.83 6.48
C PHE A 22 -16.09 12.54 7.97
N THR A 23 -17.24 12.96 8.52
CA THR A 23 -17.58 12.78 9.94
C THR A 23 -18.50 11.60 10.20
N LYS A 24 -18.97 10.89 9.17
CA LYS A 24 -19.90 9.78 9.36
C LYS A 24 -19.12 8.48 9.57
N LYS A 25 -19.17 7.97 10.80
CA LYS A 25 -18.61 6.67 11.17
C LYS A 25 -19.44 5.57 10.51
N ILE A 26 -18.79 4.56 9.92
CA ILE A 26 -19.48 3.38 9.37
C ILE A 26 -20.26 2.67 10.51
N ALA A 27 -21.54 2.38 10.26
CA ALA A 27 -22.37 1.62 11.18
C ALA A 27 -22.11 0.12 11.00
N LEU A 28 -21.66 -0.55 12.06
CA LEU A 28 -21.38 -1.98 12.03
C LEU A 28 -22.68 -2.80 12.23
N PRO A 29 -22.81 -3.97 11.58
CA PRO A 29 -23.91 -4.90 11.84
C PRO A 29 -23.88 -5.41 13.30
N LYS A 30 -25.05 -5.78 13.84
CA LYS A 30 -25.19 -6.23 15.25
C LYS A 30 -24.25 -7.40 15.62
N ASN A 31 -24.01 -8.32 14.69
CA ASN A 31 -23.12 -9.48 14.85
C ASN A 31 -21.86 -9.30 13.99
N TYR A 32 -21.17 -8.18 14.16
CA TYR A 32 -19.96 -7.89 13.39
C TYR A 32 -18.85 -8.90 13.69
N ASP A 33 -18.40 -9.60 12.65
CA ASP A 33 -17.20 -10.42 12.64
C ASP A 33 -16.04 -9.55 12.17
N ASN A 34 -15.11 -9.28 13.08
CA ASN A 34 -13.95 -8.44 12.80
C ASN A 34 -13.02 -9.05 11.73
N GLY A 35 -12.88 -10.37 11.68
CA GLY A 35 -12.05 -11.02 10.66
C GLY A 35 -12.68 -10.83 9.28
N PHE A 36 -13.96 -11.16 9.16
CA PHE A 36 -14.67 -11.05 7.89
C PHE A 36 -14.75 -9.60 7.40
N GLY A 37 -15.15 -8.66 8.28
CA GLY A 37 -15.27 -7.25 7.92
C GLY A 37 -13.93 -6.59 7.58
N CYS A 38 -12.85 -6.98 8.27
CA CYS A 38 -11.50 -6.54 7.93
C CYS A 38 -11.04 -7.07 6.57
N ASP A 39 -11.24 -8.36 6.29
CA ASP A 39 -10.86 -8.97 5.02
C ASP A 39 -11.68 -8.40 3.85
N MET A 40 -12.97 -8.15 4.05
CA MET A 40 -13.82 -7.45 3.09
C MET A 40 -13.26 -6.06 2.77
N CYS A 41 -13.01 -5.25 3.80
CA CYS A 41 -12.48 -3.90 3.61
C CYS A 41 -11.15 -3.93 2.84
N ARG A 42 -10.24 -4.85 3.22
CA ARG A 42 -8.93 -4.95 2.57
C ARG A 42 -9.04 -5.30 1.10
N LYS A 43 -9.90 -6.25 0.75
CA LYS A 43 -10.18 -6.62 -0.65
C LYS A 43 -10.71 -5.44 -1.46
N VAL A 44 -11.58 -4.62 -0.88
CA VAL A 44 -12.11 -3.42 -1.54
C VAL A 44 -11.00 -2.39 -1.76
N VAL A 45 -10.16 -2.13 -0.76
CA VAL A 45 -9.04 -1.17 -0.88
C VAL A 45 -8.01 -1.64 -1.92
N ASP A 46 -7.60 -2.91 -1.88
CA ASP A 46 -6.67 -3.49 -2.85
C ASP A 46 -7.24 -3.41 -4.28
N TYR A 47 -8.55 -3.59 -4.44
CA TYR A 47 -9.22 -3.47 -5.74
C TYR A 47 -9.26 -2.03 -6.24
N ILE A 48 -9.56 -1.06 -5.37
CA ILE A 48 -9.48 0.37 -5.70
C ILE A 48 -8.06 0.74 -6.16
N GLU A 49 -7.03 0.31 -5.44
CA GLU A 49 -5.63 0.55 -5.82
C GLU A 49 -5.33 0.01 -7.23
N LYS A 50 -5.81 -1.19 -7.56
CA LYS A 50 -5.66 -1.76 -8.89
C LYS A 50 -6.32 -0.88 -9.96
N LEU A 51 -7.55 -0.44 -9.74
CA LEU A 51 -8.28 0.38 -10.71
C LEU A 51 -7.65 1.76 -10.93
N MET A 52 -7.02 2.33 -9.89
CA MET A 52 -6.25 3.57 -10.00
C MET A 52 -5.04 3.40 -10.93
N LYS A 53 -4.37 2.24 -10.90
CA LYS A 53 -3.23 1.93 -11.78
C LYS A 53 -3.66 1.78 -13.25
N ASP A 54 -4.88 1.34 -13.49
CA ASP A 54 -5.48 1.18 -14.82
C ASP A 54 -6.03 2.50 -15.40
N ALA A 55 -5.72 3.66 -14.79
CA ALA A 55 -6.15 5.00 -15.20
C ALA A 55 -7.68 5.19 -15.26
N THR A 56 -8.41 4.50 -14.38
CA THR A 56 -9.88 4.57 -14.27
C THR A 56 -10.31 5.89 -13.60
N VAL A 57 -11.38 6.52 -14.06
CA VAL A 57 -11.93 7.72 -13.40
C VAL A 57 -12.66 7.35 -12.11
N GLU A 58 -12.67 8.24 -11.11
CA GLU A 58 -13.25 7.98 -9.78
C GLU A 58 -14.68 7.41 -9.82
N SER A 59 -15.55 7.94 -10.68
CA SER A 59 -16.93 7.47 -10.81
C SER A 59 -17.06 6.04 -11.33
N GLU A 60 -16.08 5.57 -12.09
CA GLU A 60 -16.01 4.19 -12.58
C GLU A 60 -15.38 3.28 -11.53
N ILE A 61 -14.40 3.77 -10.75
CA ILE A 61 -13.87 3.08 -9.57
C ILE A 61 -14.98 2.77 -8.56
N ILE A 62 -15.84 3.74 -8.26
CA ILE A 62 -16.97 3.56 -7.35
C ILE A 62 -17.89 2.44 -7.86
N LYS A 63 -18.32 2.49 -9.12
CA LYS A 63 -19.21 1.47 -9.70
C LYS A 63 -18.61 0.07 -9.68
N LEU A 64 -17.33 -0.05 -10.03
CA LEU A 64 -16.64 -1.34 -10.02
C LEU A 64 -16.48 -1.86 -8.59
N ALA A 65 -16.20 -0.98 -7.62
CA ALA A 65 -16.13 -1.36 -6.21
C ALA A 65 -17.50 -1.77 -5.65
N GLU A 66 -18.60 -1.12 -6.05
CA GLU A 66 -19.99 -1.53 -5.73
C GLU A 66 -20.29 -2.94 -6.29
N GLN A 67 -19.87 -3.23 -7.53
CA GLN A 67 -20.01 -4.57 -8.10
C GLN A 67 -19.21 -5.63 -7.32
N LEU A 68 -18.03 -5.29 -6.81
CA LEU A 68 -17.29 -6.16 -5.91
C LEU A 68 -18.08 -6.39 -4.60
N CYS A 69 -18.79 -5.37 -4.10
CA CYS A 69 -19.58 -5.48 -2.87
C CYS A 69 -20.69 -6.52 -2.96
N GLU A 70 -21.30 -6.70 -4.14
CA GLU A 70 -22.33 -7.71 -4.40
C GLU A 70 -21.84 -9.16 -4.19
N THR A 71 -20.52 -9.38 -4.25
CA THR A 71 -19.92 -10.71 -4.06
C THR A 71 -19.83 -11.14 -2.59
N PHE A 72 -19.99 -10.20 -1.66
CA PHE A 72 -19.95 -10.53 -0.23
C PHE A 72 -21.33 -10.99 0.28
N PRO A 73 -21.37 -11.94 1.23
CA PRO A 73 -22.62 -12.34 1.87
C PRO A 73 -23.18 -11.20 2.72
N ALA A 74 -24.51 -11.10 2.78
CA ALA A 74 -25.17 -10.23 3.74
C ALA A 74 -24.78 -10.62 5.18
N PRO A 75 -24.57 -9.65 6.09
CA PRO A 75 -24.80 -8.20 5.93
C PRO A 75 -23.59 -7.42 5.38
N TYR A 76 -22.52 -8.09 4.95
CA TYR A 76 -21.26 -7.44 4.57
C TYR A 76 -21.28 -6.82 3.18
N SER A 77 -22.17 -7.27 2.29
CA SER A 77 -22.45 -6.54 1.04
C SER A 77 -22.91 -5.11 1.33
N SER A 78 -23.94 -4.93 2.16
CA SER A 78 -24.44 -3.60 2.54
C SER A 78 -23.42 -2.76 3.33
N LEU A 79 -22.58 -3.42 4.14
CA LEU A 79 -21.46 -2.76 4.82
C LEU A 79 -20.39 -2.29 3.82
N CYS A 80 -20.12 -3.09 2.80
CA CYS A 80 -19.21 -2.77 1.71
C CYS A 80 -19.74 -1.59 0.89
N ASP A 81 -21.03 -1.59 0.55
CA ASP A 81 -21.66 -0.46 -0.17
C ASP A 81 -21.47 0.84 0.64
N SER A 82 -21.74 0.78 1.95
CA SER A 82 -21.53 1.91 2.85
C SER A 82 -20.07 2.37 2.91
N LEU A 83 -19.11 1.45 2.82
CA LEU A 83 -17.68 1.76 2.74
C LEU A 83 -17.37 2.48 1.43
N VAL A 84 -17.82 1.93 0.31
CA VAL A 84 -17.54 2.46 -1.03
C VAL A 84 -18.13 3.86 -1.22
N GLU A 85 -19.41 4.03 -0.92
CA GLU A 85 -20.12 5.31 -1.04
C GLU A 85 -19.47 6.44 -0.23
N GLN A 86 -18.93 6.11 0.95
CA GLN A 86 -18.44 7.11 1.89
C GLN A 86 -16.93 7.36 1.80
N TYR A 87 -16.15 6.35 1.38
CA TYR A 87 -14.70 6.40 1.56
C TYR A 87 -13.88 6.30 0.28
N VAL A 88 -14.42 5.95 -0.90
CA VAL A 88 -13.57 5.84 -2.12
C VAL A 88 -12.67 7.05 -2.37
N PRO A 89 -13.16 8.31 -2.35
CA PRO A 89 -12.29 9.47 -2.59
C PRO A 89 -11.14 9.57 -1.59
N LEU A 90 -11.40 9.21 -0.33
CA LEU A 90 -10.45 9.27 0.76
C LEU A 90 -9.49 8.07 0.76
N ILE A 91 -9.97 6.89 0.37
CA ILE A 91 -9.16 5.68 0.15
C ILE A 91 -8.15 5.96 -0.97
N MET A 92 -8.58 6.55 -2.09
CA MET A 92 -7.69 6.94 -3.17
C MET A 92 -6.60 7.89 -2.70
N GLN A 93 -6.97 8.93 -1.93
CA GLN A 93 -5.99 9.85 -1.33
C GLN A 93 -5.00 9.12 -0.41
N TRP A 94 -5.48 8.22 0.46
CA TRP A 94 -4.60 7.47 1.36
C TRP A 94 -3.67 6.50 0.64
N ILE A 95 -4.13 5.90 -0.46
CA ILE A 95 -3.29 5.08 -1.34
C ILE A 95 -2.18 5.93 -1.96
N GLU A 96 -2.50 7.14 -2.46
CA GLU A 96 -1.49 8.08 -2.97
C GLU A 96 -0.50 8.53 -1.87
N GLU A 97 -0.94 8.60 -0.61
CA GLU A 97 -0.09 8.84 0.57
C GLU A 97 0.74 7.60 1.00
N GLY A 98 0.56 6.45 0.34
CA GLY A 98 1.33 5.23 0.55
C GLY A 98 0.80 4.30 1.66
N LEU A 99 -0.45 4.48 2.08
CA LEU A 99 -1.10 3.59 3.06
C LEU A 99 -1.51 2.28 2.37
N GLU A 100 -1.26 1.17 3.05
CA GLU A 100 -1.69 -0.16 2.62
C GLU A 100 -3.10 -0.47 3.13
N SER A 101 -3.76 -1.48 2.53
CA SER A 101 -5.16 -1.78 2.81
C SER A 101 -5.46 -2.05 4.29
N LEU A 102 -4.54 -2.66 5.04
CA LEU A 102 -4.71 -2.86 6.47
C LEU A 102 -4.75 -1.54 7.25
N ASP A 103 -3.88 -0.59 6.92
CA ASP A 103 -3.81 0.71 7.59
C ASP A 103 -5.05 1.54 7.28
N VAL A 104 -5.46 1.56 6.00
CA VAL A 104 -6.71 2.18 5.55
C VAL A 104 -7.90 1.60 6.33
N CYS A 105 -8.04 0.28 6.36
CA CYS A 105 -9.18 -0.38 7.01
C CYS A 105 -9.17 -0.26 8.54
N SER A 106 -7.99 -0.17 9.16
CA SER A 106 -7.88 0.17 10.59
C SER A 106 -8.27 1.63 10.84
N LYS A 107 -7.92 2.56 9.94
CA LYS A 107 -8.29 3.98 10.05
C LYS A 107 -9.79 4.21 9.85
N ILE A 108 -10.44 3.41 9.01
CA ILE A 108 -11.89 3.39 8.81
C ILE A 108 -12.62 2.72 10.00
N GLY A 109 -11.93 1.84 10.72
CA GLY A 109 -12.46 1.14 11.90
C GLY A 109 -13.08 -0.23 11.59
N LEU A 110 -12.84 -0.78 10.40
CA LEU A 110 -13.26 -2.14 10.01
C LEU A 110 -12.23 -3.21 10.41
N CYS A 111 -10.97 -2.82 10.63
CA CYS A 111 -9.95 -3.73 11.18
C CYS A 111 -9.57 -3.34 12.60
N SER A 112 -10.05 -4.11 13.59
CA SER A 112 -9.53 -4.03 14.97
C SER A 112 -8.11 -4.58 15.02
N THR A 113 -7.21 -3.87 15.69
CA THR A 113 -5.80 -4.28 15.85
C THR A 113 -5.59 -5.47 16.78
N GLN A 114 -6.67 -6.08 17.28
CA GLN A 114 -6.62 -7.16 18.28
C GLN A 114 -6.68 -8.59 17.71
N GLY A 115 -6.76 -8.76 16.40
CA GLY A 115 -6.77 -10.09 15.76
C GLY A 115 -5.57 -10.26 14.84
N LYS A 116 -4.62 -11.11 15.26
CA LYS A 116 -3.35 -11.45 14.58
C LYS A 116 -2.32 -10.32 14.66
N LYS A 117 -1.34 -10.51 15.54
CA LYS A 117 -0.03 -9.86 15.48
C LYS A 117 0.69 -10.35 14.21
N THR A 118 0.24 -9.96 13.03
CA THR A 118 1.20 -9.78 11.95
C THR A 118 2.11 -8.67 12.43
N VAL A 119 3.42 -8.91 12.49
CA VAL A 119 4.41 -7.87 12.81
C VAL A 119 4.12 -6.69 11.89
N ARG A 120 3.53 -5.63 12.45
CA ARG A 120 3.32 -4.38 11.75
C ARG A 120 4.66 -3.68 11.83
N LEU A 121 5.37 -3.56 10.72
CA LEU A 121 6.42 -2.56 10.63
C LEU A 121 5.70 -1.21 10.55
N PRO A 122 5.84 -0.32 11.56
CA PRO A 122 5.21 0.98 11.49
C PRO A 122 5.83 1.79 10.35
N LYS A 123 5.06 2.11 9.30
CA LYS A 123 5.41 3.19 8.36
C LYS A 123 5.20 4.55 9.06
N LYS A 124 6.11 4.93 9.96
CA LYS A 124 6.56 6.33 10.13
C LYS A 124 7.80 6.44 11.02
N TYR A 125 8.86 6.95 10.38
CA TYR A 125 10.15 7.43 10.89
C TYR A 125 11.07 6.34 11.47
N VAL A 126 11.99 5.83 10.65
CA VAL A 126 13.26 5.35 11.20
C VAL A 126 13.90 6.58 11.86
N PRO A 127 14.14 6.58 13.18
CA PRO A 127 14.75 7.72 13.83
C PRO A 127 16.12 7.98 13.19
N ASN A 128 16.27 9.12 12.49
CA ASN A 128 17.58 9.64 12.12
C ASN A 128 18.24 10.21 13.38
N THR A 129 18.68 9.28 14.23
CA THR A 129 19.46 9.54 15.43
C THR A 129 20.76 8.76 15.31
N PRO A 130 21.82 9.17 16.01
CA PRO A 130 23.06 8.39 16.03
C PRO A 130 22.83 6.92 16.39
N GLU A 131 21.94 6.64 17.35
CA GLU A 131 21.58 5.29 17.76
C GLU A 131 20.78 4.52 16.68
N GLY A 132 19.88 5.21 15.97
CA GLY A 132 19.13 4.64 14.84
C GLY A 132 20.03 4.32 13.65
N CYS A 133 20.96 5.21 13.35
CA CYS A 133 21.98 5.07 12.31
C CYS A 133 22.90 3.88 12.60
N GLU A 134 23.41 3.74 13.83
CA GLU A 134 24.24 2.58 14.23
C GLU A 134 23.47 1.26 14.23
N THR A 135 22.20 1.28 14.65
CA THR A 135 21.34 0.09 14.61
C THR A 135 21.07 -0.34 13.16
N CYS A 136 20.83 0.62 12.28
CA CYS A 136 20.66 0.39 10.85
C CYS A 136 21.93 -0.22 10.23
N LYS A 137 23.11 0.36 10.49
CA LYS A 137 24.39 -0.14 9.96
C LYS A 137 24.67 -1.57 10.40
N ARG A 138 24.38 -1.89 11.67
CA ARG A 138 24.52 -3.25 12.20
C ARG A 138 23.59 -4.23 11.49
N TRP A 139 22.35 -3.82 11.23
CA TRP A 139 21.37 -4.66 10.54
C TRP A 139 21.79 -4.93 9.10
N PHE A 140 22.16 -3.89 8.34
CA PHE A 140 22.65 -4.07 6.97
C PHE A 140 23.99 -4.80 6.92
N GLY A 141 24.88 -4.61 7.89
CA GLY A 141 26.13 -5.38 8.02
C GLY A 141 25.87 -6.87 8.21
N TRP A 142 24.98 -7.22 9.15
CA TRP A 142 24.54 -8.60 9.36
C TRP A 142 23.84 -9.18 8.13
N ALA A 143 22.97 -8.41 7.47
CA ALA A 143 22.26 -8.86 6.29
C ALA A 143 23.21 -9.13 5.11
N LEU A 144 24.21 -8.27 4.90
CA LEU A 144 25.22 -8.46 3.85
C LEU A 144 26.13 -9.66 4.14
N GLU A 145 26.56 -9.86 5.39
CA GLU A 145 27.30 -11.06 5.82
C GLU A 145 26.49 -12.35 5.56
N LYS A 146 25.18 -12.33 5.86
CA LYS A 146 24.29 -13.47 5.61
C LYS A 146 23.92 -13.67 4.14
N LEU A 147 24.00 -12.62 3.31
CA LEU A 147 23.84 -12.72 1.87
C LEU A 147 25.04 -13.39 1.18
N GLU A 148 26.22 -13.38 1.80
CA GLU A 148 27.39 -14.16 1.32
C GLU A 148 27.21 -15.67 1.55
N GLU A 149 26.43 -16.06 2.56
CA GLU A 149 26.13 -17.47 2.88
C GLU A 149 24.93 -18.03 2.08
N ILE A 150 24.12 -17.18 1.44
CA ILE A 150 22.91 -17.58 0.71
C ILE A 150 23.25 -18.01 -0.73
N THR A 151 22.84 -19.23 -1.09
CA THR A 151 22.94 -19.73 -2.46
C THR A 151 21.84 -19.13 -3.35
N TYR A 152 22.02 -19.18 -4.67
CA TYR A 152 21.00 -18.71 -5.61
C TYR A 152 19.67 -19.44 -5.42
N GLU A 153 19.71 -20.73 -5.11
CA GLU A 153 18.56 -21.58 -4.85
C GLU A 153 17.84 -21.19 -3.55
N ALA A 154 18.60 -20.86 -2.50
CA ALA A 154 18.04 -20.38 -1.23
C ALA A 154 17.39 -19.00 -1.39
N LEU A 155 18.02 -18.11 -2.17
CA LEU A 155 17.47 -16.79 -2.48
C LEU A 155 16.18 -16.91 -3.31
N TRP A 156 16.18 -17.77 -4.33
CA TRP A 156 15.01 -18.07 -5.14
C TRP A 156 13.86 -18.60 -4.27
N MET A 157 14.12 -19.55 -3.37
CA MET A 157 13.10 -20.09 -2.45
C MET A 157 12.51 -19.00 -1.55
N LEU A 158 13.36 -18.13 -1.00
CA LEU A 158 12.92 -17.02 -0.18
C LEU A 158 12.04 -16.03 -0.96
N ILE A 159 12.40 -15.70 -2.21
CA ILE A 159 11.70 -14.69 -3.03
C ILE A 159 10.43 -15.24 -3.68
N PHE A 160 10.43 -16.48 -4.14
CA PHE A 160 9.32 -17.02 -4.94
C PHE A 160 8.38 -17.93 -4.14
N GLU A 161 8.86 -18.58 -3.08
CA GLU A 161 8.01 -19.45 -2.26
C GLU A 161 7.58 -18.78 -0.95
N GLU A 162 8.50 -18.12 -0.25
CA GLU A 162 8.23 -17.58 1.09
C GLU A 162 7.71 -16.13 1.04
N CYS A 163 8.29 -15.27 0.21
CA CYS A 163 7.93 -13.86 0.10
C CYS A 163 6.43 -13.65 -0.23
N PRO A 164 5.80 -14.35 -1.19
CA PRO A 164 4.38 -14.16 -1.50
C PRO A 164 3.44 -14.58 -0.37
N LYS A 165 3.91 -15.42 0.56
CA LYS A 165 3.16 -15.82 1.77
C LYS A 165 3.17 -14.72 2.84
N VAL A 166 4.04 -13.71 2.70
CA VAL A 166 4.15 -12.57 3.63
C VAL A 166 3.20 -11.45 3.18
N PRO A 167 2.09 -11.19 3.92
CA PRO A 167 0.98 -10.36 3.42
C PRO A 167 1.32 -8.92 3.03
N TYR A 168 2.41 -8.36 3.54
CA TYR A 168 2.87 -6.99 3.30
C TYR A 168 4.07 -6.90 2.35
N LEU A 169 4.73 -8.02 2.06
CA LEU A 169 5.82 -8.04 1.06
C LEU A 169 5.29 -8.33 -0.34
N LYS A 170 4.02 -8.75 -0.49
CA LYS A 170 3.43 -9.15 -1.76
C LYS A 170 3.83 -8.27 -2.95
N TYR A 171 3.69 -6.94 -2.83
CA TYR A 171 4.08 -6.00 -3.89
C TYR A 171 5.58 -6.00 -4.17
N PHE A 172 6.42 -6.06 -3.13
CA PHE A 172 7.88 -6.16 -3.28
C PHE A 172 8.29 -7.49 -3.94
N CYS A 173 7.62 -8.59 -3.62
CA CYS A 173 7.86 -9.89 -4.23
C CYS A 173 7.39 -9.93 -5.70
N GLU A 174 6.36 -9.17 -6.07
CA GLU A 174 5.87 -9.07 -7.45
C GLU A 174 6.84 -8.27 -8.35
N VAL A 175 7.63 -7.38 -7.77
CA VAL A 175 8.66 -6.61 -8.49
C VAL A 175 9.88 -7.46 -8.83
N ILE A 176 10.20 -8.47 -8.01
CA ILE A 176 11.34 -9.37 -8.24
C ILE A 176 10.85 -10.62 -8.95
N ASN A 177 11.29 -10.83 -10.18
CA ASN A 177 10.89 -11.95 -11.03
C ASN A 177 12.13 -12.68 -11.57
N GLU A 178 11.92 -13.82 -12.23
CA GLU A 178 13.02 -14.61 -12.81
C GLU A 178 13.88 -13.80 -13.79
N GLU A 179 13.29 -12.79 -14.46
CA GLU A 179 13.99 -11.97 -15.47
C GLU A 179 14.93 -10.94 -14.84
N ASN A 180 14.66 -10.49 -13.62
CA ASN A 180 15.44 -9.46 -12.94
C ASN A 180 16.13 -9.95 -11.65
N LEU A 181 15.93 -11.21 -11.28
CA LEU A 181 16.52 -11.84 -10.09
C LEU A 181 18.05 -11.77 -10.10
N ASP A 182 18.69 -12.02 -11.24
CA ASP A 182 20.15 -11.96 -11.39
C ASP A 182 20.67 -10.54 -11.17
N THR A 183 19.95 -9.55 -11.72
CA THR A 183 20.28 -8.14 -11.52
C THR A 183 20.09 -7.76 -10.07
N PHE A 184 18.97 -8.16 -9.46
CA PHE A 184 18.68 -7.93 -8.04
C PHE A 184 19.74 -8.58 -7.13
N TYR A 185 20.11 -9.82 -7.40
CA TYR A 185 21.19 -10.53 -6.70
C TYR A 185 22.54 -9.84 -6.87
N SER A 186 22.85 -9.38 -8.09
CA SER A 186 24.08 -8.63 -8.36
C SER A 186 24.09 -7.26 -7.68
N LEU A 187 22.94 -6.60 -7.55
CA LEU A 187 22.79 -5.34 -6.82
C LEU A 187 22.96 -5.55 -5.32
N LEU A 188 22.37 -6.62 -4.77
CA LEU A 188 22.60 -7.05 -3.38
C LEU A 188 24.08 -7.36 -3.12
N LYS A 189 24.75 -7.99 -4.10
CA LYS A 189 26.17 -8.35 -4.03
C LYS A 189 27.14 -7.23 -4.39
N SER A 190 26.69 -6.14 -5.02
CA SER A 190 27.54 -4.99 -5.37
C SER A 190 28.02 -4.19 -4.14
N SER A 191 27.75 -4.70 -2.94
CA SER A 191 28.24 -4.21 -1.65
C SER A 191 27.98 -2.72 -1.49
N LEU A 192 26.71 -2.33 -1.40
CA LEU A 192 26.40 -1.04 -0.80
C LEU A 192 26.91 -1.10 0.65
N PRO A 193 27.86 -0.23 1.05
CA PRO A 193 28.27 -0.15 2.44
C PRO A 193 27.03 0.05 3.33
N PRO A 194 26.97 -0.55 4.52
CA PRO A 194 25.84 -0.38 5.43
C PRO A 194 25.47 1.10 5.66
N GLU A 195 26.46 2.00 5.64
CA GLU A 195 26.27 3.45 5.65
C GLU A 195 25.34 3.95 4.53
N GLN A 196 25.65 3.61 3.28
CA GLN A 196 24.90 4.07 2.10
C GLN A 196 23.49 3.46 2.08
N CYS A 197 23.33 2.22 2.54
CA CYS A 197 22.02 1.62 2.75
C CYS A 197 21.20 2.41 3.77
N CYS A 198 21.83 2.86 4.85
CA CYS A 198 21.19 3.62 5.91
C CYS A 198 20.87 5.07 5.53
N GLU A 199 21.72 5.72 4.74
CA GLU A 199 21.43 7.02 4.12
C GLU A 199 20.22 6.92 3.17
N TRP A 200 20.13 5.84 2.40
CA TRP A 200 19.03 5.61 1.46
C TRP A 200 17.68 5.44 2.17
N VAL A 201 17.65 4.68 3.28
CA VAL A 201 16.44 4.53 4.10
C VAL A 201 16.23 5.66 5.11
N LYS A 202 17.10 6.69 5.08
CA LYS A 202 17.06 7.89 5.95
C LYS A 202 17.18 7.57 7.46
N ALA A 203 17.86 6.48 7.77
CA ALA A 203 18.23 6.08 9.14
C ALA A 203 19.53 6.75 9.60
N CYS A 204 20.39 7.05 8.63
CA CYS A 204 21.41 8.08 8.62
C CYS A 204 20.93 9.13 7.58
#